data_AF-A0A524F9A5-F1
#
_entry.id   AF-A0A524F9A5-F1
#
_cell.length_a   1.000
_cell.length_b   1.000
_cell.length_c   1.000
_cell.angle_alpha   90.00
_cell.angle_beta   90.00
_cell.angle_gamma   90.00
#
_symmetry.space_group_name_H-M   'P 1'
#
loop_
_entity.id
_entity.type
_entity.pdbx_description
1 polymer ?
#
loop_
_entity_poly.entity_id
_entity_poly.type
_entity_poly.pdbx_seq_one_letter_code
_entity_poly.pdbx_strand_id
1 'polypeptide(L)'
;MELTIIEFLSGLFSLILIILSLYIGLYIASRYRKFNNRNLLFIGFAWCGVFNGWYPPAISFVLILLTGQPLHPQLYYLIFDYNAIGEFKGPFDVEYKGIVSIWTLFVMITLLITGLLLSRESLRSEDPENKLRGYFLAYAFIVYIIKYKKNK
;
A
#
# COMPACT_ATOMS: atom_id res chain seq x y z
N MET A 1 0.84 16.95 -24.21
CA MET A 1 1.08 17.65 -22.94
C MET A 1 2.42 17.19 -22.42
N GLU A 2 3.28 18.09 -21.96
CA GLU A 2 4.56 17.69 -21.35
C GLU A 2 4.33 17.29 -19.90
N LEU A 3 4.86 16.14 -19.49
CA LEU A 3 4.87 15.72 -18.09
C LEU A 3 5.85 16.60 -17.33
N THR A 4 5.41 17.12 -16.19
CA THR A 4 6.35 17.74 -15.25
C THR A 4 7.32 16.67 -14.73
N ILE A 5 8.50 17.09 -14.29
CA ILE A 5 9.51 16.17 -13.75
C ILE A 5 8.98 15.38 -12.55
N ILE A 6 8.09 15.99 -11.77
CA ILE A 6 7.45 15.39 -10.61
C ILE A 6 6.48 14.28 -11.03
N GLU A 7 5.61 14.55 -12.01
CA GLU A 7 4.65 13.57 -12.52
C GLU A 7 5.37 12.38 -13.17
N PHE A 8 6.44 12.66 -13.93
CA PHE A 8 7.26 11.63 -14.54
C PHE A 8 7.89 10.72 -13.47
N LEU A 9 8.54 11.29 -12.45
CA LEU A 9 9.14 10.51 -11.37
C LEU A 9 8.09 9.71 -10.59
N SER A 10 6.94 10.32 -10.27
CA SER A 10 5.85 9.66 -9.55
C SER A 10 5.30 8.45 -10.32
N GLY A 11 5.05 8.62 -11.63
CA GLY A 11 4.60 7.54 -12.51
C GLY A 11 5.63 6.42 -12.62
N LEU A 12 6.91 6.79 -12.78
CA LEU A 12 8.02 5.83 -12.85
C LEU A 12 8.16 5.00 -11.57
N PHE A 13 8.16 5.65 -10.39
CA PHE A 13 8.26 4.94 -9.11
C PHE A 13 7.05 4.04 -8.86
N SER A 14 5.85 4.51 -9.18
CA SER A 14 4.62 3.70 -9.06
C SER A 14 4.68 2.46 -9.95
N LEU A 15 5.18 2.62 -11.19
CA LEU A 15 5.35 1.50 -12.12
C LEU A 15 6.36 0.48 -11.61
N ILE A 16 7.54 0.93 -11.14
CA ILE A 16 8.56 0.06 -10.56
C ILE A 16 7.99 -0.70 -9.35
N LEU A 17 7.28 0.00 -8.46
CA LEU A 17 6.68 -0.59 -7.27
C LEU A 17 5.69 -1.70 -7.62
N ILE A 18 4.82 -1.49 -8.62
CA ILE A 18 3.87 -2.52 -9.06
C ILE A 18 4.58 -3.71 -9.68
N ILE A 19 5.58 -3.48 -10.55
CA ILE A 19 6.32 -4.57 -11.18
C ILE A 19 6.98 -5.45 -10.11
N LEU A 20 7.62 -4.83 -9.12
CA LEU A 20 8.23 -5.54 -7.99
C LEU A 20 7.18 -6.26 -7.14
N SER A 21 6.06 -5.60 -6.83
CA SER A 21 4.98 -6.19 -6.05
C SER A 21 4.37 -7.41 -6.74
N LEU A 22 4.06 -7.31 -8.03
CA LEU A 22 3.56 -8.41 -8.84
C LEU A 22 4.58 -9.54 -8.92
N TYR A 23 5.85 -9.23 -9.15
CA TYR A 23 6.92 -10.23 -9.18
C TYR A 23 7.01 -10.99 -7.85
N ILE A 24 7.06 -10.29 -6.72
CA ILE A 24 7.14 -10.91 -5.38
C ILE A 24 5.87 -11.71 -5.06
N GLY A 25 4.70 -11.12 -5.32
CA GLY A 25 3.41 -11.75 -5.04
C GLY A 25 3.21 -13.02 -5.86
N LEU A 26 3.51 -12.98 -7.16
CA LEU A 26 3.48 -14.16 -8.04
C LEU A 26 4.55 -15.18 -7.67
N TYR A 27 5.75 -14.74 -7.26
CA TYR A 27 6.80 -15.63 -6.77
C TYR A 27 6.33 -16.40 -5.53
N ILE A 28 5.80 -15.71 -4.51
CA ILE A 28 5.25 -16.34 -3.29
C ILE A 28 4.10 -17.27 -3.66
N ALA A 29 3.16 -16.79 -4.49
CA ALA A 29 2.06 -17.60 -4.96
C ALA A 29 2.55 -18.89 -5.61
N SER A 30 3.52 -18.83 -6.53
CA SER A 30 4.07 -20.01 -7.24
C SER A 30 4.64 -21.09 -6.31
N ARG A 31 5.13 -20.70 -5.11
CA ARG A 31 5.68 -21.64 -4.13
C ARG A 31 4.61 -22.52 -3.47
N TYR A 32 3.32 -22.21 -3.64
CA TYR A 32 2.23 -23.02 -3.08
C TYR A 32 2.30 -24.49 -3.50
N ARG A 33 2.70 -24.78 -4.75
CA ARG A 33 2.82 -26.16 -5.25
C ARG A 33 3.99 -26.91 -4.61
N LYS A 34 5.11 -26.21 -4.36
CA LYS A 34 6.31 -26.81 -3.78
C LYS A 34 6.10 -27.21 -2.31
N PHE A 35 5.38 -26.39 -1.55
CA PHE A 35 5.16 -26.61 -0.11
C PHE A 35 3.77 -27.20 0.21
N ASN A 36 2.97 -27.50 -0.81
CA ASN A 36 1.58 -27.97 -0.70
C ASN A 36 0.73 -27.14 0.29
N ASN A 37 0.99 -25.83 0.35
CA ASN A 37 0.37 -24.92 1.31
C ASN A 37 -0.42 -23.83 0.58
N ARG A 38 -1.76 -23.92 0.65
CA ARG A 38 -2.67 -22.97 0.01
C ARG A 38 -2.55 -21.55 0.59
N ASN A 39 -2.07 -21.39 1.82
CA ASN A 39 -1.85 -20.07 2.42
C ASN A 39 -0.86 -19.24 1.61
N LEU A 40 0.14 -19.87 0.98
CA LEU A 40 1.10 -19.15 0.13
C LEU A 40 0.44 -18.53 -1.11
N LEU A 41 -0.59 -19.17 -1.65
CA LEU A 41 -1.36 -18.64 -2.77
C LEU A 41 -2.13 -17.38 -2.34
N PHE A 42 -2.81 -17.44 -1.19
CA PHE A 42 -3.52 -16.28 -0.64
C PHE A 42 -2.59 -15.14 -0.24
N ILE A 43 -1.44 -15.44 0.38
CA ILE A 43 -0.43 -14.44 0.75
C ILE A 43 0.12 -13.76 -0.50
N GLY A 44 0.44 -14.53 -1.55
CA GLY A 44 0.95 -13.98 -2.80
C GLY A 44 -0.05 -13.05 -3.49
N PHE A 45 -1.32 -13.44 -3.58
CA PHE A 45 -2.36 -12.57 -4.15
C PHE A 45 -2.69 -11.37 -3.26
N ALA A 46 -2.71 -11.54 -1.94
CA ALA A 46 -2.86 -10.43 -1.01
C ALA A 46 -1.71 -9.43 -1.18
N TRP A 47 -0.47 -9.90 -1.36
CA TRP A 47 0.68 -9.05 -1.63
C TRP A 47 0.49 -8.21 -2.89
N CYS A 48 -0.02 -8.77 -3.98
CA CYS A 48 -0.37 -8.00 -5.18
C CYS A 48 -1.45 -6.93 -4.91
N GLY A 49 -2.43 -7.24 -4.06
CA GLY A 49 -3.55 -6.36 -3.72
C GLY A 49 -3.22 -5.24 -2.75
N VAL A 50 -2.25 -5.43 -1.84
CA VAL A 50 -1.79 -4.41 -0.88
C VAL A 50 -1.35 -3.12 -1.58
N PHE A 51 -0.83 -3.24 -2.82
CA PHE A 51 -0.33 -2.11 -3.59
C PHE A 51 -1.37 -1.51 -4.56
N ASN A 52 -2.66 -1.86 -4.43
CA ASN A 52 -3.74 -1.33 -5.27
C ASN A 52 -3.68 0.21 -5.39
N GLY A 53 -3.36 0.94 -4.31
CA GLY A 53 -3.26 2.41 -4.33
C GLY A 53 -2.29 2.98 -5.38
N TRP A 54 -1.31 2.20 -5.86
CA TRP A 54 -0.35 2.63 -6.87
C TRP A 54 -0.71 2.20 -8.30
N TYR A 55 -1.74 1.36 -8.50
CA TYR A 55 -2.20 0.91 -9.82
C TYR A 55 -2.68 2.06 -10.70
N PRO A 56 -3.55 2.98 -10.22
CA PRO A 56 -4.02 4.09 -11.06
C PRO A 56 -2.90 4.97 -11.63
N PRO A 57 -1.93 5.48 -10.84
CA PRO A 57 -0.86 6.31 -11.40
C PRO A 57 0.08 5.54 -12.33
N ALA A 58 0.37 4.25 -12.07
CA ALA A 58 1.20 3.45 -12.95
C ALA A 58 0.53 3.15 -14.31
N ILE A 59 -0.76 2.79 -14.29
CA ILE A 59 -1.54 2.55 -15.52
C ILE A 59 -1.66 3.83 -16.33
N SER A 60 -1.94 4.95 -15.65
CA SER A 60 -2.04 6.26 -16.30
C SER A 60 -0.70 6.68 -16.92
N PHE A 61 0.41 6.47 -16.21
CA PHE A 61 1.75 6.75 -16.72
C PHE A 61 2.07 5.92 -17.97
N VAL A 62 1.81 4.61 -17.95
CA VAL A 62 2.01 3.73 -19.12
C VAL A 62 1.16 4.19 -20.31
N LEU A 63 -0.11 4.53 -20.08
CA LEU A 63 -0.98 5.02 -21.15
C LEU A 63 -0.49 6.34 -21.76
N ILE A 64 -0.01 7.27 -20.93
CA ILE A 64 0.57 8.53 -21.41
C ILE A 64 1.81 8.25 -22.26
N LEU A 65 2.67 7.31 -21.85
CA LEU A 65 3.85 6.93 -22.65
C LEU A 65 3.48 6.28 -24.00
N LEU A 66 2.41 5.49 -24.04
CA LEU A 66 1.99 4.78 -25.25
C LEU A 66 1.19 5.66 -26.22
N THR A 67 0.35 6.55 -25.69
CA THR A 67 -0.65 7.29 -26.48
C THR A 67 -0.36 8.79 -26.56
N GLY A 68 0.54 9.31 -25.71
CA GLY A 68 0.78 10.74 -25.54
C GLY A 68 -0.38 11.50 -24.88
N GLN A 69 -1.44 10.80 -24.46
CA GLN A 69 -2.65 11.39 -23.90
C GLN A 69 -2.97 10.77 -22.54
N PRO A 70 -3.45 11.55 -21.57
CA PRO A 70 -3.99 11.00 -20.33
C PRO A 70 -5.29 10.24 -20.64
N LEU A 71 -5.65 9.31 -19.76
CA LEU A 71 -6.93 8.60 -19.86
C LEU A 71 -8.07 9.64 -19.83
N HIS A 72 -9.02 9.51 -20.77
CA HIS A 72 -10.15 10.43 -20.85
C HIS A 72 -10.88 10.47 -19.50
N PRO A 73 -11.20 11.65 -18.95
CA PRO A 73 -11.71 11.77 -17.58
C PRO A 73 -12.87 10.84 -17.27
N GLN A 74 -13.82 10.68 -18.19
CA GLN A 74 -14.98 9.79 -18.05
C GLN A 74 -14.61 8.31 -17.92
N LEU A 75 -13.58 7.83 -18.64
CA LEU A 75 -13.08 6.45 -18.49
C LEU A 75 -12.29 6.30 -17.19
N TYR A 76 -11.54 7.34 -16.81
CA TYR A 76 -10.86 7.38 -15.52
C TYR A 76 -11.86 7.31 -14.36
N TYR A 77 -12.96 8.07 -14.43
CA TYR A 77 -14.03 8.02 -13.44
C TYR A 77 -14.80 6.70 -13.46
N LEU A 78 -15.06 6.11 -14.62
CA LEU A 78 -15.78 4.83 -14.72
C LEU A 78 -14.99 3.67 -14.12
N ILE A 79 -13.66 3.68 -14.25
CA ILE A 79 -12.77 2.62 -13.78
C ILE A 79 -12.27 2.90 -12.35
N PHE A 80 -12.14 4.17 -11.97
CA PHE A 80 -11.44 4.58 -10.75
C PHE A 80 -12.15 5.66 -9.92
N ASP A 81 -13.45 5.96 -10.10
CA ASP A 81 -14.21 7.09 -9.52
C ASP A 81 -13.58 7.69 -8.25
N TYR A 82 -12.65 8.62 -8.46
CA TYR A 82 -11.81 9.08 -7.37
C TYR A 82 -12.57 10.04 -6.46
N ASN A 83 -13.63 10.70 -6.96
CA ASN A 83 -14.41 11.65 -6.17
C ASN A 83 -15.19 10.93 -5.05
N ALA A 84 -15.52 9.65 -5.23
CA ALA A 84 -16.07 8.79 -4.17
C ALA A 84 -14.99 8.28 -3.18
N ILE A 85 -13.71 8.36 -3.56
CA ILE A 85 -12.56 7.77 -2.86
C ILE A 85 -11.77 8.82 -2.07
N GLY A 86 -11.63 10.04 -2.57
CA GLY A 86 -10.92 11.14 -1.92
C GLY A 86 -10.63 12.34 -2.83
N GLU A 87 -10.24 13.46 -2.24
CA GLU A 87 -9.83 14.67 -2.97
C GLU A 87 -8.34 14.94 -2.75
N PHE A 88 -7.63 15.32 -3.81
CA PHE A 88 -6.25 15.76 -3.67
C PHE A 88 -6.19 17.12 -2.98
N LYS A 89 -5.50 17.20 -1.83
CA LYS A 89 -5.18 18.48 -1.15
C LYS A 89 -3.80 19.04 -1.51
N GLY A 90 -3.07 18.32 -2.36
CA GLY A 90 -1.78 18.73 -2.89
C GLY A 90 -1.29 17.69 -3.92
N PRO A 91 -0.07 17.85 -4.46
CA PRO A 91 0.47 16.96 -5.48
C PRO A 91 0.64 15.51 -5.00
N PHE A 92 0.66 15.27 -3.69
CA PHE A 92 0.86 13.94 -3.09
C PHE A 92 -0.07 13.63 -1.92
N ASP A 93 -0.96 14.55 -1.55
CA ASP A 93 -1.82 14.39 -0.39
C ASP A 93 -3.25 14.13 -0.84
N VAL A 94 -3.79 12.99 -0.41
CA VAL A 94 -5.14 12.53 -0.75
C VAL A 94 -5.97 12.50 0.51
N GLU A 95 -6.96 13.37 0.58
CA GLU A 95 -7.97 13.33 1.62
C GLU A 95 -9.01 12.28 1.22
N TYR A 96 -8.87 11.07 1.76
CA TYR A 96 -9.81 9.98 1.49
C TYR A 96 -11.22 10.30 2.02
N LYS A 97 -12.24 10.07 1.21
CA LYS A 97 -13.67 10.26 1.54
C LYS A 97 -14.43 8.92 1.47
N GLY A 98 -15.64 8.92 2.04
CA GLY A 98 -16.58 7.81 1.91
C GLY A 98 -16.04 6.46 2.38
N ILE A 99 -16.28 5.42 1.58
CA ILE A 99 -15.93 4.03 1.91
C ILE A 99 -14.42 3.80 2.09
N VAL A 100 -13.58 4.57 1.39
CA VAL A 100 -12.13 4.41 1.46
C VAL A 100 -11.56 4.96 2.77
N SER A 101 -12.21 5.97 3.35
CA SER A 101 -11.86 6.44 4.70
C SER A 101 -12.12 5.36 5.76
N ILE A 102 -13.24 4.64 5.64
CA ILE A 102 -13.62 3.52 6.53
C ILE A 102 -12.64 2.35 6.34
N TRP A 103 -12.33 2.01 5.09
CA TRP A 103 -11.35 0.97 4.77
C TRP A 103 -9.96 1.30 5.31
N THR A 104 -9.51 2.55 5.12
CA THR A 104 -8.22 3.02 5.62
C THR A 104 -8.17 2.94 7.14
N LEU A 105 -9.23 3.35 7.83
CA LEU A 105 -9.34 3.23 9.28
C LEU A 105 -9.28 1.75 9.72
N PHE A 106 -9.99 0.87 9.02
CA PHE A 106 -9.96 -0.57 9.28
C PHE A 106 -8.55 -1.16 9.10
N VAL A 107 -7.84 -0.79 8.03
CA VAL A 107 -6.44 -1.20 7.80
C VAL A 107 -5.53 -0.67 8.89
N MET A 108 -5.67 0.60 9.30
CA MET A 108 -4.89 1.19 10.38
C MET A 108 -5.13 0.46 11.71
N ILE A 109 -6.38 0.15 12.05
CA ILE A 109 -6.74 -0.62 13.25
C ILE A 109 -6.12 -2.02 13.19
N THR A 110 -6.26 -2.70 12.05
CA THR A 110 -5.71 -4.05 11.86
C THR A 110 -4.20 -4.06 12.01
N LEU A 111 -3.52 -3.10 11.39
CA LEU A 111 -2.07 -2.93 11.46
C LEU A 111 -1.60 -2.62 12.88
N LEU A 112 -2.35 -1.81 13.62
CA LEU A 112 -2.06 -1.47 15.01
C LEU A 112 -2.28 -2.66 15.95
N ILE A 113 -3.38 -3.39 15.82
CA ILE A 113 -3.65 -4.60 16.63
C ILE A 113 -2.60 -5.68 16.33
N THR A 114 -2.37 -6.00 15.06
CA THR A 114 -1.41 -7.04 14.67
C THR A 114 0.01 -6.66 15.06
N GLY A 115 0.40 -5.40 14.87
CA GLY A 115 1.68 -4.86 15.29
C GLY A 115 1.93 -4.93 16.79
N LEU A 116 0.94 -4.57 17.61
CA LEU A 116 1.03 -4.68 19.07
C LEU A 116 1.05 -6.13 19.54
N LEU A 117 0.29 -7.03 18.91
CA LEU A 117 0.32 -8.46 19.21
C LEU A 117 1.69 -9.07 18.88
N LEU A 118 2.27 -8.74 17.72
CA LEU A 118 3.61 -9.17 17.32
C LEU A 118 4.69 -8.63 18.27
N SER A 119 4.57 -7.36 18.67
CA SER A 119 5.47 -6.78 19.66
C SER A 119 5.38 -7.51 21.00
N ARG A 120 4.17 -7.78 21.48
CA ARG A 120 3.95 -8.53 22.72
C ARG A 120 4.58 -9.92 22.67
N GLU A 121 4.43 -10.63 21.56
CA GLU A 121 5.01 -11.97 21.41
C GLU A 121 6.53 -11.91 21.33
N SER A 122 7.08 -10.91 20.62
CA SER A 122 8.53 -10.68 20.54
C SER A 122 9.12 -10.37 21.92
N LEU A 123 8.40 -9.64 22.78
CA LEU A 123 8.83 -9.35 24.16
C LEU A 123 8.79 -10.56 25.09
N ARG A 124 7.97 -11.58 24.77
CA ARG A 124 7.90 -12.85 25.51
C ARG A 124 8.96 -13.87 25.10
N SER A 125 9.61 -13.66 23.95
CA SER A 125 10.69 -14.53 23.47
C SER A 125 11.82 -14.65 24.50
N GLU A 126 12.41 -15.83 24.66
CA GLU A 126 13.61 -16.03 25.51
C GLU A 126 14.86 -15.37 24.91
N ASP A 127 14.94 -15.34 23.58
CA ASP A 127 16.03 -14.70 22.84
C ASP A 127 16.06 -13.17 23.06
N PRO A 128 17.16 -12.62 23.61
CA PRO A 128 17.30 -11.18 23.86
C PRO A 128 17.23 -10.32 22.59
N GLU A 129 17.65 -10.84 21.43
CA GLU A 129 17.57 -10.10 20.17
C GLU A 129 16.11 -9.86 19.77
N ASN A 130 15.27 -10.89 19.88
CA ASN A 130 13.85 -10.79 19.59
C ASN A 130 13.12 -9.89 20.59
N LYS A 131 13.50 -9.89 21.87
CA LYS A 131 12.97 -8.92 22.85
C LYS A 131 13.25 -7.48 22.41
N LEU A 132 14.49 -7.20 21.99
CA LEU A 132 14.88 -5.86 21.53
C LEU A 132 14.05 -5.43 20.30
N ARG A 133 13.85 -6.32 19.32
CA ARG A 133 12.96 -6.08 18.17
C ARG A 133 11.52 -5.79 18.61
N GLY A 134 11.03 -6.51 19.62
CA GLY A 134 9.72 -6.27 20.24
C GLY A 134 9.57 -4.87 20.82
N TYR A 135 10.58 -4.37 21.54
CA TYR A 135 10.59 -3.00 22.08
C TYR A 135 10.58 -1.94 20.98
N PHE A 136 11.42 -2.09 19.96
CA PHE A 136 11.43 -1.17 18.82
C PHE A 136 10.07 -1.13 18.11
N LEU A 137 9.44 -2.29 17.92
CA LEU A 137 8.13 -2.39 17.29
C LEU A 137 7.04 -1.71 18.13
N ALA A 138 7.00 -1.95 19.45
CA ALA A 138 6.07 -1.25 20.35
C ALA A 138 6.25 0.27 20.29
N TYR A 139 7.51 0.73 20.38
CA TYR A 139 7.82 2.15 20.34
C TYR A 139 7.37 2.81 19.04
N ALA A 140 7.62 2.16 17.89
CA ALA A 140 7.17 2.66 16.60
C ALA A 140 5.66 2.87 16.55
N PHE A 141 4.86 1.94 17.09
CA PHE A 141 3.40 2.09 17.14
C PHE A 141 2.93 3.19 18.10
N ILE A 142 3.54 3.31 19.28
CA ILE A 142 3.21 4.38 20.23
C ILE A 142 3.47 5.75 19.60
N VAL A 143 4.64 5.94 18.98
CA VAL A 143 5.01 7.19 18.30
C VAL A 143 4.05 7.49 17.15
N TYR A 144 3.68 6.48 16.36
CA TYR A 144 2.73 6.64 15.27
C TYR A 144 1.36 7.14 15.74
N ILE A 145 0.82 6.56 16.82
CA ILE A 145 -0.46 6.98 17.42
C ILE A 145 -0.40 8.42 17.91
N ILE A 146 0.68 8.80 18.60
CA ILE A 146 0.85 10.15 19.13
C ILE A 146 0.94 11.17 18.00
N LYS A 147 1.73 10.89 16.96
CA LYS A 147 1.88 11.77 15.79
C LYS A 147 0.55 11.94 15.05
N TYR A 148 -0.20 10.84 14.88
CA TYR A 148 -1.50 10.88 14.20
C TYR A 148 -2.52 11.77 14.94
N LYS A 149 -2.53 11.76 16.28
CA LYS A 149 -3.42 12.61 17.09
C LYS A 149 -3.13 14.10 16.96
N LYS A 150 -1.88 14.49 16.66
CA LYS A 150 -1.45 15.90 16.59
C LYS A 150 -1.75 16.57 15.24
N ASN A 151 -1.95 15.78 14.18
CA ASN A 151 -2.15 16.25 12.80
C ASN A 151 -3.63 16.22 12.34
N LYS A 152 -4.57 15.87 13.23
CA LYS A 152 -6.00 16.08 13.05
C LYS A 152 -6.42 17.33 13.82
#